data_AF-A0A1B6IMP5-F1
#
_entry.id   AF-A0A1B6IMP5-F1
#
_cell.length_a   1.000
_cell.length_b   1.000
_cell.length_c   1.000
_cell.angle_alpha   90.00
_cell.angle_beta   90.00
_cell.angle_gamma   90.00
#
_symmetry.space_group_name_H-M   'P 1'
#
loop_
_entity.id
_entity.type
_entity.pdbx_description
1 polymer ?
#
loop_
_entity_poly.entity_id
_entity_poly.type
_entity_poly.pdbx_seq_one_letter_code
_entity_poly.pdbx_strand_id
1 'polypeptide(L)'
;GDIYQFGHFDECIAIDNPVDKITGKYCLATIRYGPDPQVRPQHYSPPAPLYKPLPPHASVWDRLKVTNDPRVIRRDLLRWAVCVPSSCSAADIQESLAASLAGPLQDESIRADVTIHSDDCYSVW
;
A
#
# COMPACT_ATOMS: atom_id res chain seq x y z
N GLY A 1 -3.31 -7.51 -3.79
CA GLY A 1 -1.90 -7.95 -3.81
C GLY A 1 -1.45 -8.36 -2.43
N ASP A 2 -0.33 -9.03 -2.31
CA ASP A 2 0.38 -9.30 -1.05
C ASP A 2 1.89 -9.08 -1.24
N ILE A 3 2.75 -9.57 -0.32
CA ILE A 3 4.21 -9.43 -0.43
C ILE A 3 4.85 -10.25 -1.56
N TYR A 4 4.10 -11.14 -2.22
CA TYR A 4 4.54 -12.03 -3.30
C TYR A 4 3.80 -11.80 -4.62
N GLN A 5 2.57 -11.29 -4.58
CA GLN A 5 1.72 -11.07 -5.75
C GLN A 5 1.23 -9.62 -5.77
N PHE A 6 1.87 -8.76 -6.55
CA PHE A 6 1.58 -7.33 -6.56
C PHE A 6 0.48 -6.94 -7.55
N GLY A 7 0.25 -7.75 -8.59
CA GLY A 7 -0.72 -7.52 -9.66
C GLY A 7 -0.24 -8.18 -10.96
N HIS A 8 -1.04 -8.12 -12.02
CA HIS A 8 -0.69 -8.67 -13.33
C HIS A 8 0.10 -7.65 -14.14
N PHE A 9 1.44 -7.68 -14.01
CA PHE A 9 2.34 -6.75 -14.70
C PHE A 9 2.23 -6.86 -16.23
N ASP A 10 2.47 -8.06 -16.77
CA ASP A 10 2.51 -8.30 -18.22
C ASP A 10 1.18 -7.95 -18.90
N GLU A 11 0.06 -8.33 -18.27
CA GLU A 11 -1.27 -8.02 -18.78
C GLU A 11 -1.52 -6.51 -18.84
N CYS A 12 -1.11 -5.77 -17.81
CA CYS A 12 -1.31 -4.32 -17.76
C CYS A 12 -0.51 -3.60 -18.85
N ILE A 13 0.77 -3.93 -19.02
CA ILE A 13 1.64 -3.23 -19.97
C ILE A 13 1.37 -3.64 -21.42
N ALA A 14 0.68 -4.77 -21.63
CA ALA A 14 0.23 -5.23 -22.93
C ALA A 14 -1.08 -4.58 -23.41
N ILE A 15 -1.73 -3.76 -22.57
CA ILE A 15 -2.92 -3.01 -22.98
C ILE A 15 -2.52 -1.99 -24.05
N ASP A 16 -3.08 -2.17 -25.23
CA ASP A 16 -3.03 -1.25 -26.36
C ASP A 16 -4.38 -1.24 -27.07
N ASN A 17 -5.13 -0.16 -26.88
CA ASN A 17 -6.38 0.09 -27.59
C ASN A 17 -6.16 1.19 -28.64
N PRO A 18 -6.06 0.83 -29.93
CA PRO A 18 -5.77 1.79 -31.00
C PRO A 18 -6.95 2.72 -31.32
N VAL A 19 -8.18 2.34 -30.98
CA VAL A 19 -9.38 3.15 -31.25
C VAL A 19 -9.45 4.32 -30.28
N ASP A 20 -9.33 4.03 -28.99
CA ASP A 20 -9.40 5.04 -27.93
C ASP A 20 -8.03 5.65 -27.59
N LYS A 21 -6.96 5.14 -28.21
CA LYS A 21 -5.56 5.53 -27.98
C LYS A 21 -5.16 5.40 -26.51
N ILE A 22 -5.61 4.32 -25.88
CA ILE A 22 -5.30 4.00 -24.48
C ILE A 22 -4.21 2.93 -24.48
N THR A 23 -3.06 3.26 -23.91
CA THR A 23 -2.02 2.28 -23.58
C THR A 23 -1.92 2.12 -22.06
N GLY A 24 -1.55 0.92 -21.62
CA GLY A 24 -1.45 0.60 -20.20
C GLY A 24 -0.15 1.09 -19.55
N LYS A 25 -0.25 1.38 -18.26
CA LYS A 25 0.86 1.67 -17.38
C LYS A 25 0.63 1.00 -16.04
N TYR A 26 1.63 0.25 -15.62
CA TYR A 26 1.66 -0.43 -14.34
C TYR A 26 2.33 0.48 -13.32
N CYS A 27 1.69 0.74 -12.19
CA CYS A 27 2.30 1.48 -11.08
C CYS A 27 2.16 0.70 -9.77
N LEU A 28 3.26 0.51 -9.05
CA LEU A 28 3.26 -0.17 -7.76
C LEU A 28 3.04 0.85 -6.63
N ALA A 29 1.88 0.78 -5.98
CA ALA A 29 1.60 1.59 -4.80
C ALA A 29 2.08 0.89 -3.53
N THR A 30 2.66 1.67 -2.63
CA THR A 30 2.91 1.27 -1.24
C THR A 30 1.91 1.96 -0.33
N ILE A 31 1.07 1.15 0.31
CA ILE A 31 0.07 1.60 1.29
C ILE A 31 0.57 1.20 2.67
N ARG A 32 0.86 2.21 3.51
CA ARG A 32 1.17 1.99 4.92
C ARG A 32 -0.11 2.15 5.71
N TYR A 33 -0.45 1.19 6.57
CA TYR A 33 -1.70 1.25 7.32
C TYR A 33 -1.52 0.92 8.80
N GLY A 34 -2.39 1.50 9.62
CA GLY A 34 -2.38 1.34 11.06
C GLY A 34 -3.68 1.85 11.70
N PRO A 35 -3.82 1.71 13.02
CA PRO A 35 -4.97 2.26 13.73
C PRO A 35 -4.92 3.80 13.70
N ASP A 36 -6.06 4.47 13.78
CA ASP A 36 -6.10 5.91 13.95
C ASP A 36 -5.24 6.34 15.16
N PRO A 37 -4.32 7.32 15.01
CA PRO A 37 -3.47 7.80 16.11
C PRO A 37 -4.23 8.35 17.32
N GLN A 38 -5.44 8.89 17.14
CA GLN A 38 -6.31 9.36 18.21
C GLN A 38 -6.88 8.18 19.00
N VAL A 39 -7.17 7.07 18.33
CA VAL A 39 -7.74 5.85 18.94
C VAL A 39 -6.66 5.00 19.63
N ARG A 40 -5.47 4.89 19.01
CA ARG A 40 -4.40 4.00 19.49
C ARG A 40 -3.01 4.63 19.43
N PRO A 41 -2.75 5.73 20.17
CA PRO A 41 -1.49 6.48 20.09
C PRO A 41 -0.26 5.63 20.43
N GLN A 42 -0.40 4.65 21.33
CA GLN A 42 0.67 3.72 21.71
C GLN A 42 1.17 2.82 20.59
N HIS A 43 0.42 2.69 19.48
CA HIS A 43 0.88 1.95 18.30
C HIS A 43 2.09 2.64 17.65
N TYR A 44 2.16 3.97 17.74
CA TYR A 44 3.18 4.82 17.12
C TYR A 44 4.39 5.10 18.00
N SER A 45 4.51 4.46 19.17
CA SER A 45 5.73 4.54 19.97
C SER A 45 6.92 3.95 19.20
N PRO A 46 8.17 4.33 19.54
CA PRO A 46 9.37 3.77 18.91
C PRO A 46 9.34 2.23 18.82
N PRO A 47 9.79 1.63 17.70
CA PRO A 47 9.83 0.19 17.52
C PRO A 47 10.68 -0.49 18.59
N ALA A 48 10.19 -1.63 19.11
CA ALA A 48 10.98 -2.43 20.03
C ALA A 48 12.19 -3.06 19.30
N PRO A 49 13.35 -3.21 19.96
CA PRO A 49 14.55 -3.79 19.34
C PRO A 49 14.37 -5.27 19.00
N LEU A 50 13.60 -6.01 19.81
CA LEU A 50 13.31 -7.42 19.64
C LEU A 50 11.81 -7.68 19.78
N TYR A 51 11.30 -8.61 18.98
CA TYR A 51 9.93 -9.05 19.09
C TYR A 51 9.74 -9.91 20.35
N LYS A 52 8.62 -9.68 21.04
CA LYS A 52 8.19 -10.48 22.18
C LYS A 52 6.90 -11.22 21.80
N PRO A 53 6.78 -12.53 22.09
CA PRO A 53 5.54 -13.26 21.87
C PRO A 53 4.37 -12.53 22.52
N LEU A 54 3.33 -12.30 21.74
CA LEU A 54 2.12 -11.64 22.18
C LEU A 54 1.16 -12.65 22.82
N PRO A 55 0.39 -12.26 23.86
CA PRO A 55 -0.62 -13.14 24.42
C PRO A 55 -1.70 -13.47 23.37
N PRO A 56 -2.44 -14.58 23.53
CA PRO A 56 -3.44 -15.02 22.55
C PRO A 56 -4.51 -13.97 22.24
N HIS A 57 -4.87 -13.15 23.23
CA HIS A 57 -5.87 -12.08 23.16
C HIS A 57 -5.31 -10.72 22.70
N ALA A 58 -4.05 -10.65 22.28
CA ALA A 58 -3.48 -9.41 21.76
C ALA A 58 -4.22 -8.96 20.49
N SER A 59 -4.39 -7.65 20.34
CA SER A 59 -5.11 -7.09 19.19
C SER A 59 -4.31 -7.29 17.90
N VAL A 60 -5.01 -7.18 16.76
CA VAL A 60 -4.37 -7.15 15.44
C VAL A 60 -3.31 -6.04 15.35
N TRP A 61 -3.59 -4.87 15.92
CA TRP A 61 -2.67 -3.74 15.94
C TRP A 61 -1.38 -4.00 16.72
N ASP A 62 -1.40 -4.86 17.75
CA ASP A 62 -0.18 -5.26 18.45
C ASP A 62 0.69 -6.17 17.58
N ARG A 63 0.05 -6.99 16.74
CA ARG A 63 0.73 -7.90 15.80
C ARG A 63 1.26 -7.16 14.56
N LEU A 64 0.61 -6.08 14.15
CA LEU A 64 1.04 -5.23 13.02
C LEU A 64 2.12 -4.23 13.42
N LYS A 65 2.32 -3.98 14.72
CA LYS A 65 3.29 -3.00 15.21
C LYS A 65 4.71 -3.34 14.75
N VAL A 66 5.38 -2.34 14.17
CA VAL A 66 6.74 -2.48 13.66
C VAL A 66 7.72 -2.73 14.81
N THR A 67 8.66 -3.64 14.56
CA THR A 67 9.81 -3.91 15.43
C THR A 67 11.10 -3.83 14.62
N ASN A 68 12.24 -3.60 15.28
CA ASN A 68 13.55 -3.65 14.65
C ASN A 68 14.15 -5.07 14.63
N ASP A 69 13.37 -6.08 15.03
CA ASP A 69 13.80 -7.47 15.00
C ASP A 69 13.84 -7.96 13.55
N PRO A 70 15.02 -8.31 12.99
CA PRO A 70 15.13 -8.69 11.58
C PRO A 70 14.41 -10.00 11.25
N ARG A 71 14.03 -10.79 12.27
CA ARG A 71 13.29 -12.04 12.10
C ARG A 71 11.80 -11.81 11.86
N VAL A 72 11.30 -10.60 12.11
CA VAL A 72 9.88 -10.27 11.98
C VAL A 72 9.64 -9.47 10.71
N ILE A 73 8.79 -10.04 9.86
CA ILE A 73 8.34 -9.37 8.63
C ILE A 73 7.38 -8.24 9.00
N ARG A 74 7.63 -7.05 8.42
CA ARG A 74 6.72 -5.89 8.47
C ARG A 74 5.37 -6.26 7.87
N ARG A 75 4.27 -5.97 8.58
CA ARG A 75 2.90 -6.29 8.14
C ARG A 75 2.01 -5.07 7.96
N ASP A 76 2.50 -3.89 8.36
CA ASP A 76 1.88 -2.57 8.17
C ASP A 76 2.02 -2.03 6.74
N LEU A 77 2.63 -2.81 5.83
CA LEU A 77 2.90 -2.44 4.45
C LEU A 77 2.14 -3.35 3.50
N LEU A 78 1.25 -2.77 2.70
CA LEU A 78 0.62 -3.42 1.57
C LEU A 78 1.23 -2.86 0.28
N ARG A 79 1.77 -3.74 -0.56
CA ARG A 79 2.20 -3.40 -1.91
C ARG A 79 1.15 -3.89 -2.89
N TRP A 80 0.60 -2.97 -3.68
CA TRP A 80 -0.45 -3.28 -4.62
C TRP A 80 -0.26 -2.47 -5.89
N ALA A 81 -0.25 -3.16 -7.02
CA ALA A 81 -0.18 -2.53 -8.31
C ALA A 81 -1.56 -2.09 -8.79
N VAL A 82 -1.57 -0.92 -9.40
CA VAL A 82 -2.72 -0.38 -10.12
C VAL A 82 -2.36 -0.30 -11.60
N CYS A 83 -3.29 -0.77 -12.43
CA CYS A 83 -3.19 -0.62 -13.87
C CYS A 83 -4.00 0.61 -14.28
N VAL A 84 -3.34 1.55 -14.95
CA VAL A 84 -3.92 2.83 -15.34
C VAL A 84 -3.52 3.18 -16.78
N PRO A 85 -4.18 4.16 -17.42
CA PRO A 85 -3.70 4.70 -18.68
C PRO A 85 -2.29 5.29 -18.55
N SER A 86 -1.48 5.16 -19.60
CA SER A 86 -0.11 5.68 -19.68
C SER A 86 0.01 7.19 -19.49
N SER A 87 -1.07 7.92 -19.81
CA SER A 87 -1.17 9.37 -19.62
C SER A 87 -1.21 9.81 -18.16
N CYS A 88 -1.53 8.90 -17.22
CA CYS A 88 -1.56 9.22 -15.79
C CYS A 88 -0.13 9.39 -15.22
N SER A 89 0.09 10.49 -14.51
CA SER A 89 1.30 10.68 -13.72
C SER A 89 1.24 9.89 -12.40
N ALA A 90 2.39 9.63 -11.78
CA ALA A 90 2.42 8.98 -10.46
C ALA A 90 1.65 9.79 -9.40
N ALA A 91 1.65 11.12 -9.52
CA ALA A 91 0.93 12.02 -8.62
C ALA A 91 -0.59 11.84 -8.75
N ASP A 92 -1.11 11.80 -9.99
CA ASP A 92 -2.55 11.62 -10.26
C ASP A 92 -3.06 10.31 -9.66
N ILE A 93 -2.26 9.24 -9.81
CA ILE A 93 -2.59 7.91 -9.29
C ILE A 93 -2.57 7.91 -7.76
N GLN A 94 -1.55 8.54 -7.15
CA GLN A 94 -1.43 8.61 -5.70
C GLN A 94 -2.62 9.35 -5.08
N GLU A 95 -2.98 10.51 -5.65
CA GLU A 95 -4.13 11.30 -5.20
C GLU A 95 -5.44 10.52 -5.35
N SER A 96 -5.67 9.93 -6.54
CA SER A 96 -6.90 9.18 -6.82
C SER A 96 -7.05 7.96 -5.90
N LEU A 97 -5.97 7.21 -5.69
CA LEU A 97 -5.97 6.03 -4.82
C LEU A 97 -6.15 6.43 -3.34
N ALA A 98 -5.47 7.48 -2.88
CA ALA A 98 -5.64 7.99 -1.52
C ALA A 98 -7.09 8.43 -1.26
N ALA A 99 -7.69 9.17 -2.20
CA ALA A 99 -9.08 9.62 -2.10
C ALA A 99 -10.06 8.43 -2.07
N SER A 100 -9.82 7.40 -2.89
CA SER A 100 -10.66 6.19 -2.95
C SER A 100 -10.63 5.37 -1.66
N LEU A 101 -9.49 5.37 -0.96
CA LEU A 101 -9.31 4.63 0.29
C LEU A 101 -9.70 5.43 1.54
N ALA A 102 -9.75 6.76 1.46
CA ALA A 102 -9.92 7.63 2.62
C ALA A 102 -11.21 7.34 3.39
N GLY A 103 -12.37 7.33 2.73
CA GLY A 103 -13.67 7.12 3.37
C GLY A 103 -13.79 5.76 4.07
N PRO A 104 -13.66 4.64 3.33
CA PRO A 104 -13.83 3.30 3.89
C PRO A 104 -12.88 2.98 5.05
N LEU A 105 -11.67 3.54 5.04
CA LEU A 105 -10.69 3.31 6.11
C LEU A 105 -10.91 4.23 7.32
N GLN A 106 -11.29 5.48 7.11
CA GLN A 106 -11.60 6.40 8.21
C GLN A 106 -12.81 5.93 9.02
N ASP A 107 -13.85 5.41 8.36
CA ASP A 107 -15.05 4.86 9.02
C ASP A 107 -14.69 3.73 10.00
N GLU A 108 -13.62 2.99 9.71
CA GLU A 108 -13.11 1.88 10.54
C GLU A 108 -11.96 2.30 11.47
N SER A 109 -11.69 3.60 11.61
CA SER A 109 -10.56 4.12 12.39
C SER A 109 -9.21 3.54 11.95
N ILE A 110 -9.03 3.37 10.64
CA ILE A 110 -7.79 2.92 10.01
C ILE A 110 -7.16 4.11 9.29
N ARG A 111 -5.94 4.47 9.69
CA ARG A 111 -5.11 5.41 8.95
C ARG A 111 -4.38 4.66 7.85
N ALA A 112 -4.44 5.17 6.63
CA ALA A 112 -3.58 4.72 5.55
C ALA A 112 -2.84 5.90 4.88
N ASP A 113 -1.56 5.69 4.60
CA ASP A 113 -0.70 6.59 3.86
C ASP A 113 -0.29 5.91 2.55
N VAL A 114 -0.75 6.46 1.42
CA VAL A 114 -0.49 5.94 0.07
C VAL A 114 0.71 6.66 -0.52
N THR A 115 1.66 5.91 -1.06
CA THR A 115 2.86 6.43 -1.72
C THR A 115 3.09 5.72 -3.04
N ILE A 116 3.38 6.49 -4.10
CA ILE A 116 3.74 6.00 -5.43
C ILE A 116 4.91 6.84 -5.94
N HIS A 117 6.05 6.21 -6.23
CA HIS A 117 7.17 6.90 -6.86
C HIS A 117 7.10 6.79 -8.39
N SER A 118 7.69 7.74 -9.10
CA SER A 118 7.81 7.66 -10.58
C SER A 118 8.49 6.37 -11.03
N ASP A 119 9.47 5.91 -10.26
CA ASP A 119 10.29 4.74 -10.57
C ASP A 119 9.54 3.42 -10.27
N ASP A 120 8.41 3.49 -9.57
CA ASP A 120 7.48 2.38 -9.35
C ASP A 120 6.48 2.22 -10.51
N CYS A 121 6.56 3.08 -11.53
CA CYS A 121 5.68 3.10 -12.68
C CYS A 121 6.39 2.72 -13.98
N TYR A 122 5.74 1.91 -14.82
CA TYR A 122 6.30 1.42 -16.06
C TYR A 122 5.25 1.32 -17.18
N SER A 123 5.63 1.76 -18.38
CA SER A 123 4.90 1.60 -19.64
C SER A 123 5.89 1.30 -20.77
N VAL A 124 5.42 0.67 -21.86
CA VAL A 124 6.28 0.19 -22.95
C VAL A 124 6.44 1.23 -24.08
N TRP A 125 5.61 2.28 -24.09
CA TRP A 125 5.52 3.27 -25.17
C TRP A 125 5.30 4.68 -24.60
#